data_AF-A0A923ZFU3-F1
#
_entry.id   AF-A0A923ZFU3-F1
#
_cell.length_a   1.000
_cell.length_b   1.000
_cell.length_c   1.000
_cell.angle_alpha   90.00
_cell.angle_beta   90.00
_cell.angle_gamma   90.00
#
_symmetry.space_group_name_H-M   'P 1'
#
loop_
_entity.id
_entity.type
_entity.pdbx_description
1 polymer ?
#
loop_
_entity_poly.entity_id
_entity_poly.type
_entity_poly.pdbx_seq_one_letter_code
_entity_poly.pdbx_strand_id
1 'polypeptide(L)'
;MAVNGEIIKTGNIYIARPNQHLLIKEDCFILVGAPKGNRFRPSIDILFRSAAVAYSSHTIGIILSGMLDDGKIGMSAIKRSGGFCIVQDPNEAEYPDMPLSVINNMEVDHVASLKEMGNLIAPIIKPKKGKKAVVPEDVIAESGIAETTAVRIEDVEKIGDVSAFACPDCGGNLWTVKGDVVKRYRCHIGHAYTEKDLVIKQAETASNTLWVALRMMEETKHLLKKCK
;
A
#
# COMPACT_ATOMS: atom_id res chain seq x y z
N MET A 1 -11.27 -17.09 -4.02
CA MET A 1 -10.12 -16.30 -4.51
C MET A 1 -10.63 -15.37 -5.59
N ALA A 2 -10.25 -14.10 -5.59
CA ALA A 2 -10.66 -13.15 -6.63
C ALA A 2 -10.10 -13.53 -8.00
N VAL A 3 -10.88 -13.31 -9.07
CA VAL A 3 -10.47 -13.50 -10.47
C VAL A 3 -10.41 -12.13 -11.18
N ASN A 4 -9.43 -11.96 -12.07
CA ASN A 4 -9.33 -10.73 -12.86
C ASN A 4 -10.56 -10.55 -13.75
N GLY A 5 -11.18 -9.36 -13.71
CA GLY A 5 -12.41 -9.04 -14.44
C GLY A 5 -13.69 -9.58 -13.81
N GLU A 6 -13.62 -10.21 -12.63
CA GLU A 6 -14.80 -10.72 -11.94
C GLU A 6 -15.62 -9.57 -11.34
N ILE A 7 -16.92 -9.54 -11.64
CA ILE A 7 -17.88 -8.61 -11.06
C ILE A 7 -18.11 -8.95 -9.58
N ILE A 8 -18.03 -7.92 -8.74
CA ILE A 8 -18.25 -8.02 -7.29
C ILE A 8 -19.73 -8.28 -7.02
N LYS A 9 -20.02 -9.37 -6.28
CA LYS A 9 -21.38 -9.75 -5.89
C LYS A 9 -21.58 -9.67 -4.40
N THR A 10 -22.72 -9.14 -3.98
CA THR A 10 -23.14 -9.11 -2.57
C THR A 10 -23.22 -10.52 -1.97
N GLY A 11 -22.88 -10.66 -0.69
CA GLY A 11 -22.92 -11.95 0.01
C GLY A 11 -21.73 -12.87 -0.26
N ASN A 12 -20.67 -12.37 -0.91
CA ASN A 12 -19.46 -13.14 -1.22
C ASN A 12 -18.25 -12.56 -0.48
N ILE A 13 -17.32 -13.44 -0.12
CA ILE A 13 -16.01 -13.08 0.44
C ILE A 13 -14.95 -13.40 -0.61
N TYR A 14 -14.18 -12.38 -0.98
CA TYR A 14 -13.12 -12.48 -1.96
C TYR A 14 -11.76 -12.37 -1.29
N ILE A 15 -10.83 -13.23 -1.68
CA ILE A 15 -9.48 -13.31 -1.13
C ILE A 15 -8.49 -12.96 -2.22
N ALA A 16 -7.56 -12.05 -1.92
CA ALA A 16 -6.48 -11.65 -2.82
C ALA A 16 -5.55 -12.83 -3.13
N ARG A 17 -5.06 -12.90 -4.37
CA ARG A 17 -4.09 -13.92 -4.77
C ARG A 17 -2.68 -13.52 -4.33
N PRO A 18 -1.83 -14.48 -3.90
CA PRO A 18 -0.42 -14.19 -3.65
C PRO A 18 0.27 -13.61 -4.89
N ASN A 19 1.25 -12.72 -4.69
CA ASN A 19 2.06 -12.12 -5.76
C ASN A 19 1.30 -11.27 -6.79
N GLN A 20 0.04 -10.91 -6.54
CA GLN A 20 -0.73 -9.98 -7.38
C GLN A 20 -1.41 -8.94 -6.50
N HIS A 21 -1.39 -7.68 -6.91
CA HIS A 21 -2.22 -6.66 -6.28
C HIS A 21 -3.67 -6.85 -6.69
N LEU A 22 -4.59 -6.76 -5.72
CA LEU A 22 -6.02 -6.77 -5.95
C LEU A 22 -6.53 -5.32 -5.88
N LEU A 23 -7.13 -4.86 -6.96
CA LEU A 23 -7.75 -3.54 -7.07
C LEU A 23 -9.23 -3.68 -7.41
N ILE A 24 -9.99 -2.62 -7.16
CA ILE A 24 -11.39 -2.49 -7.54
C ILE A 24 -11.54 -1.34 -8.53
N LYS A 25 -12.20 -1.61 -9.65
CA LYS A 25 -12.57 -0.60 -10.65
C LYS A 25 -13.90 -0.97 -11.26
N GLU A 26 -14.84 -0.02 -11.32
CA GLU A 26 -16.15 -0.22 -11.98
C GLU A 26 -16.84 -1.53 -11.57
N ASP A 27 -16.91 -1.79 -10.25
CA ASP A 27 -17.49 -3.00 -9.66
C ASP A 27 -16.84 -4.33 -10.06
N CYS A 28 -15.64 -4.30 -10.63
CA CYS A 28 -14.86 -5.47 -11.01
C CYS A 28 -13.52 -5.52 -10.26
N PHE A 29 -13.01 -6.74 -10.06
CA PHE A 29 -11.65 -6.93 -9.57
C PHE A 29 -10.63 -6.81 -10.70
N ILE A 30 -9.56 -6.07 -10.45
CA ILE A 30 -8.38 -6.02 -11.32
C ILE A 30 -7.20 -6.64 -10.57
N LEU A 31 -6.53 -7.60 -11.20
CA LEU A 31 -5.30 -8.21 -10.68
C LEU A 31 -4.10 -7.69 -11.46
N VAL A 32 -3.18 -7.01 -10.78
CA VAL A 32 -2.00 -6.40 -11.41
C VAL A 32 -0.72 -7.00 -10.83
N GLY A 33 0.21 -7.36 -11.71
CA GLY A 33 1.57 -7.81 -11.37
C GLY A 33 2.55 -6.65 -11.13
N ALA A 34 2.05 -5.48 -10.74
CA ALA A 34 2.83 -4.25 -10.55
C ALA A 34 3.93 -4.43 -9.48
N PRO A 35 4.92 -3.52 -9.44
CA PRO A 35 5.90 -3.48 -8.36
C PRO A 35 5.24 -3.37 -7.00
N LYS A 36 5.94 -3.83 -5.97
CA LYS A 36 5.45 -3.86 -4.59
C LYS A 36 5.00 -2.47 -4.12
N GLY A 37 3.77 -2.38 -3.60
CA GLY A 37 3.30 -1.23 -2.84
C GLY A 37 3.77 -1.35 -1.39
N ASN A 38 4.56 -0.39 -0.90
CA ASN A 38 5.09 -0.38 0.47
C ASN A 38 5.76 -1.71 0.90
N ARG A 39 6.53 -2.35 -0.02
CA ARG A 39 7.20 -3.67 0.13
C ARG A 39 6.31 -4.92 0.02
N PHE A 40 5.00 -4.80 -0.06
CA PHE A 40 4.08 -5.94 -0.08
C PHE A 40 3.47 -6.19 -1.46
N ARG A 41 3.12 -7.45 -1.73
CA ARG A 41 2.32 -7.87 -2.88
C ARG A 41 1.62 -9.21 -2.57
N PRO A 42 0.30 -9.22 -2.31
CA PRO A 42 -0.65 -8.09 -2.35
C PRO A 42 -0.35 -7.01 -1.30
N SER A 43 -0.87 -5.79 -1.52
CA SER A 43 -0.78 -4.68 -0.55
C SER A 43 -2.20 -4.20 -0.21
N ILE A 44 -2.46 -4.06 1.09
CA ILE A 44 -3.71 -3.53 1.64
C ILE A 44 -3.90 -2.07 1.24
N ASP A 45 -2.83 -1.26 1.24
CA ASP A 45 -2.89 0.14 0.83
C ASP A 45 -3.42 0.31 -0.60
N ILE A 46 -3.01 -0.57 -1.52
CA ILE A 46 -3.48 -0.53 -2.91
C ILE A 46 -4.96 -0.90 -3.01
N LEU A 47 -5.37 -1.98 -2.33
CA LEU A 47 -6.78 -2.40 -2.30
C LEU A 47 -7.67 -1.29 -1.73
N PHE A 48 -7.32 -0.78 -0.55
CA PHE A 48 -8.12 0.23 0.15
C PHE A 48 -8.24 1.53 -0.65
N ARG A 49 -7.15 1.97 -1.29
CA ARG A 49 -7.17 3.16 -2.14
C ARG A 49 -8.10 2.98 -3.34
N SER A 50 -8.00 1.85 -4.06
CA SER A 50 -8.89 1.58 -5.20
C SER A 50 -10.36 1.44 -4.77
N ALA A 51 -10.62 0.84 -3.60
CA ALA A 51 -11.96 0.76 -3.02
C ALA A 51 -12.50 2.15 -2.66
N ALA A 52 -11.66 3.03 -2.09
CA ALA A 52 -12.03 4.42 -1.80
C ALA A 52 -12.40 5.19 -3.07
N VAL A 53 -11.69 4.98 -4.18
CA VAL A 53 -12.02 5.60 -5.48
C VAL A 53 -13.32 5.04 -6.05
N ALA A 54 -13.51 3.71 -6.03
CA ALA A 54 -14.70 3.07 -6.61
C ALA A 54 -16.00 3.38 -5.84
N TYR A 55 -15.93 3.31 -4.51
CA TYR A 55 -17.11 3.34 -3.64
C TYR A 55 -17.21 4.57 -2.73
N SER A 56 -16.12 5.33 -2.56
CA SER A 56 -16.09 6.57 -1.76
C SER A 56 -16.70 6.34 -0.36
N SER A 57 -17.73 7.08 0.00
CA SER A 57 -18.42 7.01 1.29
C SER A 57 -19.16 5.70 1.57
N HIS A 58 -19.17 4.77 0.61
CA HIS A 58 -19.75 3.43 0.75
C HIS A 58 -18.68 2.37 1.08
N THR A 59 -17.43 2.78 1.30
CA THR A 59 -16.34 1.87 1.68
C THR A 59 -16.22 1.78 3.20
N ILE A 60 -16.12 0.55 3.72
CA ILE A 60 -15.72 0.28 5.09
C ILE A 60 -14.33 -0.36 5.04
N GLY A 61 -13.33 0.33 5.58
CA GLY A 61 -11.98 -0.19 5.78
C GLY A 61 -11.87 -0.82 7.15
N ILE A 62 -11.38 -2.06 7.20
CA ILE A 62 -11.17 -2.80 8.46
C ILE A 62 -9.73 -3.29 8.49
N ILE A 63 -8.97 -2.86 9.51
CA ILE A 63 -7.61 -3.35 9.75
C ILE A 63 -7.62 -4.27 10.97
N LEU A 64 -7.05 -5.45 10.79
CA LEU A 64 -6.96 -6.49 11.80
C LEU A 64 -5.50 -6.69 12.23
N SER A 65 -5.27 -7.65 13.12
CA SER A 65 -3.96 -8.16 13.53
C SER A 65 -3.04 -8.38 12.33
N GLY A 66 -1.82 -7.85 12.42
CA GLY A 66 -0.82 -7.91 11.36
C GLY A 66 0.46 -7.20 11.75
N MET A 67 1.56 -7.58 11.10
CA MET A 67 2.85 -6.90 11.27
C MET A 67 2.98 -5.70 10.33
N LEU A 68 3.88 -4.77 10.67
CA LEU A 68 4.26 -3.61 9.83
C LEU A 68 3.09 -2.64 9.60
N ASP A 69 3.09 -1.88 8.50
CA ASP A 69 2.20 -0.73 8.31
C ASP A 69 1.38 -0.71 7.01
N ASP A 70 1.26 -1.85 6.33
CA ASP A 70 0.43 -1.99 5.13
C ASP A 70 -1.05 -1.83 5.49
N GLY A 71 -1.70 -0.83 4.92
CA GLY A 71 -3.11 -0.50 5.16
C GLY A 71 -3.31 0.83 5.87
N LYS A 72 -2.28 1.42 6.50
CA LYS A 72 -2.36 2.76 7.11
C LYS A 72 -2.69 3.84 6.08
N ILE A 73 -2.02 3.82 4.94
CA ILE A 73 -2.19 4.86 3.90
C ILE A 73 -3.52 4.66 3.19
N GLY A 74 -3.85 3.41 2.87
CA GLY A 74 -5.13 3.03 2.31
C GLY A 74 -6.30 3.40 3.23
N MET A 75 -6.15 3.21 4.54
CA MET A 75 -7.20 3.57 5.50
C MET A 75 -7.43 5.08 5.51
N SER A 76 -6.37 5.88 5.44
CA SER A 76 -6.49 7.33 5.30
C SER A 76 -7.22 7.71 4.00
N ALA A 77 -6.93 7.04 2.89
CA ALA A 77 -7.65 7.26 1.63
C ALA A 77 -9.16 6.97 1.78
N ILE A 78 -9.54 5.91 2.49
CA ILE A 78 -10.95 5.59 2.79
C ILE A 78 -11.57 6.73 3.63
N LYS A 79 -10.92 7.14 4.72
CA LYS A 79 -11.44 8.21 5.60
C LYS A 79 -11.61 9.54 4.86
N ARG A 80 -10.59 9.96 4.11
CA ARG A 80 -10.61 11.19 3.31
C ARG A 80 -11.66 11.15 2.19
N SER A 81 -12.04 9.96 1.75
CA SER A 81 -13.12 9.73 0.78
C SER A 81 -14.51 9.57 1.41
N GLY A 82 -14.64 9.84 2.72
CA GLY A 82 -15.90 9.76 3.47
C GLY A 82 -16.33 8.35 3.85
N GLY A 83 -15.45 7.36 3.70
CA GLY A 83 -15.68 5.98 4.13
C GLY A 83 -15.55 5.80 5.65
N PHE A 84 -15.80 4.58 6.11
CA PHE A 84 -15.82 4.23 7.52
C PHE A 84 -14.60 3.36 7.89
N CYS A 85 -13.90 3.70 8.96
CA CYS A 85 -12.63 3.10 9.34
C CYS A 85 -12.74 2.39 10.70
N ILE A 86 -12.54 1.08 10.71
CA ILE A 86 -12.57 0.24 11.91
C ILE A 86 -11.21 -0.42 12.07
N VAL A 87 -10.72 -0.48 13.30
CA VAL A 87 -9.46 -1.15 13.63
C VAL A 87 -9.70 -2.15 14.75
N GLN A 88 -9.05 -3.32 14.68
CA GLN A 88 -9.05 -4.27 15.78
C GLN A 88 -8.38 -3.66 17.01
N ASP A 89 -8.95 -3.87 18.20
CA ASP A 89 -8.31 -3.48 19.45
C ASP A 89 -6.90 -4.10 19.54
N PRO A 90 -5.83 -3.27 19.59
CA PRO A 90 -4.46 -3.76 19.65
C PRO A 90 -4.18 -4.67 20.84
N ASN A 91 -4.95 -4.57 21.93
CA ASN A 91 -4.75 -5.39 23.13
C ASN A 91 -5.16 -6.86 22.93
N GLU A 92 -5.97 -7.17 21.92
CA GLU A 92 -6.36 -8.55 21.56
C GLU A 92 -5.76 -9.01 20.23
N ALA A 93 -4.99 -8.15 19.56
CA ALA A 93 -4.33 -8.49 18.31
C ALA A 93 -3.10 -9.36 18.62
N GLU A 94 -3.00 -10.52 17.95
CA GLU A 94 -1.80 -11.37 18.02
C GLU A 94 -0.54 -10.61 17.56
N TYR A 95 -0.69 -9.76 16.54
CA TYR A 95 0.33 -8.85 16.03
C TYR A 95 -0.26 -7.43 16.01
N PRO A 96 0.06 -6.58 17.00
CA PRO A 96 -0.59 -5.29 17.16
C PRO A 96 0.00 -4.18 16.27
N ASP A 97 1.13 -4.43 15.59
CA ASP A 97 1.86 -3.40 14.83
C ASP A 97 0.99 -2.68 13.80
N MET A 98 0.23 -3.42 13.00
CA MET A 98 -0.60 -2.84 11.93
C MET A 98 -1.80 -2.05 12.50
N PRO A 99 -2.60 -2.56 13.45
CA PRO A 99 -3.59 -1.76 14.18
C PRO A 99 -3.01 -0.48 14.81
N LEU A 100 -1.89 -0.60 15.53
CA LEU A 100 -1.22 0.55 16.17
C LEU A 100 -0.73 1.55 15.13
N SER A 101 -0.22 1.09 13.99
CA SER A 101 0.23 1.94 12.90
C SER A 101 -0.91 2.82 12.37
N VAL A 102 -2.13 2.30 12.28
CA VAL A 102 -3.30 3.11 11.88
C VAL A 102 -3.67 4.11 12.97
N ILE A 103 -3.91 3.64 14.21
CA ILE A 103 -4.43 4.47 15.31
C ILE A 103 -3.48 5.60 15.68
N ASN A 104 -2.17 5.38 15.60
CA ASN A 104 -1.16 6.40 15.91
C ASN A 104 -1.03 7.49 14.83
N ASN A 105 -1.60 7.29 13.63
CA ASN A 105 -1.43 8.21 12.50
C ASN A 105 -2.74 8.82 12.00
N MET A 106 -3.91 8.31 12.39
CA MET A 106 -5.19 8.87 11.98
C MET A 106 -6.31 8.57 12.97
N GLU A 107 -7.34 9.41 12.96
CA GLU A 107 -8.57 9.15 13.70
C GLU A 107 -9.42 8.10 12.98
N VAL A 108 -9.75 7.02 13.70
CA VAL A 108 -10.60 5.92 13.24
C VAL A 108 -11.98 6.05 13.84
N ASP A 109 -13.00 5.52 13.16
CA ASP A 109 -14.38 5.62 13.66
C ASP A 109 -14.60 4.70 14.86
N HIS A 110 -14.00 3.50 14.84
CA HIS A 110 -14.07 2.56 15.95
C HIS A 110 -12.79 1.74 16.12
N VAL A 111 -12.43 1.51 17.38
CA VAL A 111 -11.54 0.44 17.82
C VAL A 111 -12.42 -0.60 18.51
N ALA A 112 -12.40 -1.84 18.03
CA ALA A 112 -13.34 -2.87 18.48
C ALA A 112 -12.69 -4.26 18.57
N SER A 113 -13.24 -5.10 19.45
CA SER A 113 -12.86 -6.52 19.48
C SER A 113 -13.41 -7.28 18.28
N LEU A 114 -12.75 -8.37 17.86
CA LEU A 114 -13.24 -9.27 16.80
C LEU A 114 -14.67 -9.76 17.06
N LYS A 115 -15.01 -9.99 18.33
CA LYS A 115 -16.34 -10.45 18.75
C LYS A 115 -17.41 -9.38 18.55
N GLU A 116 -17.06 -8.10 18.71
CA GLU A 116 -17.99 -6.98 18.57
C GLU A 116 -18.12 -6.48 17.13
N MET A 117 -17.08 -6.67 16.30
CA MET A 117 -17.05 -6.16 14.92
C MET A 117 -18.27 -6.55 14.10
N GLY A 118 -18.76 -7.79 14.20
CA GLY A 118 -19.95 -8.22 13.46
C GLY A 118 -21.19 -7.37 13.80
N ASN A 119 -21.41 -7.12 15.09
CA ASN A 119 -22.51 -6.29 15.59
C ASN A 119 -22.32 -4.82 15.25
N LEU A 120 -21.06 -4.35 15.20
CA LEU A 120 -20.71 -3.00 14.80
C LEU A 120 -21.00 -2.74 13.31
N ILE A 121 -20.66 -3.69 12.44
CA ILE A 121 -20.76 -3.55 10.98
C ILE A 121 -22.21 -3.64 10.50
N ALA A 122 -23.02 -4.53 11.10
CA ALA A 122 -24.40 -4.80 10.69
C ALA A 122 -25.30 -3.54 10.53
N PRO A 123 -25.28 -2.54 11.45
CA PRO A 123 -26.05 -1.31 11.25
C PRO A 123 -25.46 -0.39 10.17
N ILE A 124 -24.15 -0.43 9.93
CA ILE A 124 -23.44 0.46 9.00
C ILE A 124 -23.70 0.08 7.54
N ILE A 125 -23.78 -1.23 7.24
CA ILE A 125 -23.96 -1.77 5.88
C ILE A 125 -25.36 -1.55 5.29
N LYS A 126 -26.30 -0.99 6.05
CA LYS A 126 -27.62 -0.66 5.52
C LYS A 126 -27.48 0.32 4.35
N PRO A 127 -28.20 0.12 3.23
CA PRO A 127 -28.05 0.97 2.05
C PRO A 127 -28.36 2.42 2.40
N LYS A 128 -27.31 3.25 2.44
CA LYS A 128 -27.45 4.70 2.61
C LYS A 128 -27.87 5.29 1.28
N LYS A 129 -29.05 5.89 1.21
CA LYS A 129 -29.41 6.79 0.10
C LYS A 129 -28.66 8.11 0.31
N GLY A 130 -27.54 8.30 -0.37
CA GLY A 130 -26.73 9.52 -0.29
C GLY A 130 -25.88 9.71 -1.54
N LYS A 131 -25.52 10.97 -1.83
CA LYS A 131 -24.53 11.26 -2.87
C LYS A 131 -23.18 10.70 -2.41
N LYS A 132 -22.43 10.06 -3.32
CA LYS A 132 -21.03 9.69 -3.07
C LYS A 132 -20.27 10.95 -2.64
N ALA A 133 -19.43 10.82 -1.61
CA ALA A 133 -18.54 11.90 -1.24
C ALA A 133 -17.55 12.19 -2.39
N VAL A 134 -16.99 13.41 -2.38
CA VAL A 134 -15.96 13.77 -3.35
C VAL A 134 -14.67 13.07 -2.93
N VAL A 135 -14.13 12.24 -3.80
CA VAL A 135 -12.83 11.59 -3.59
C VAL A 135 -11.73 12.62 -3.90
N PRO A 136 -10.73 12.80 -3.01
CA PRO A 136 -9.61 13.70 -3.28
C PRO A 136 -8.84 13.36 -4.57
N GLU A 137 -8.41 14.38 -5.31
CA GLU A 137 -7.73 14.21 -6.60
C GLU A 137 -6.42 13.43 -6.50
N ASP A 138 -5.67 13.61 -5.41
CA ASP A 138 -4.43 12.86 -5.13
C ASP A 138 -4.70 11.37 -4.95
N VAL A 139 -5.79 11.00 -4.27
CA VAL A 139 -6.22 9.60 -4.10
C VAL A 139 -6.57 8.96 -5.44
N ILE A 140 -7.26 9.70 -6.31
CA ILE A 140 -7.61 9.24 -7.67
C ILE A 140 -6.35 9.03 -8.51
N ALA A 141 -5.45 10.02 -8.52
CA ALA A 141 -4.20 9.95 -9.27
C ALA A 141 -3.35 8.75 -8.83
N GLU A 142 -3.22 8.54 -7.53
CA GLU A 142 -2.47 7.41 -6.99
C GLU A 142 -3.08 6.04 -7.31
N SER A 143 -4.42 5.94 -7.32
CA SER A 143 -5.10 4.71 -7.72
C SER A 143 -4.84 4.40 -9.20
N GLY A 144 -4.92 5.41 -10.07
CA GLY A 144 -4.64 5.25 -11.50
C GLY A 144 -3.20 4.79 -11.78
N ILE A 145 -2.24 5.25 -10.99
CA ILE A 145 -0.86 4.76 -11.06
C ILE A 145 -0.76 3.29 -10.66
N ALA A 146 -1.49 2.85 -9.63
CA ALA A 146 -1.45 1.46 -9.17
C ALA A 146 -2.09 0.47 -10.18
N GLU A 147 -3.02 0.95 -11.02
CA GLU A 147 -3.63 0.15 -12.10
C GLU A 147 -2.66 -0.13 -13.25
N THR A 148 -1.64 0.70 -13.43
CA THR A 148 -0.76 0.64 -14.59
C THR A 148 0.59 0.02 -14.22
N THR A 149 1.02 -0.99 -14.98
CA THR A 149 2.34 -1.64 -14.75
C THR A 149 3.51 -0.69 -15.02
N ALA A 150 3.32 0.30 -15.90
CA ALA A 150 4.31 1.32 -16.23
C ALA A 150 3.78 2.68 -15.77
N VAL A 151 4.50 3.32 -14.85
CA VAL A 151 4.17 4.67 -14.41
C VAL A 151 4.81 5.67 -15.38
N ARG A 152 4.06 6.65 -15.86
CA ARG A 152 4.63 7.74 -16.67
C ARG A 152 5.23 8.78 -15.76
N ILE A 153 6.36 9.37 -16.15
CA ILE A 153 7.03 10.44 -15.39
C ILE A 153 6.06 11.60 -15.13
N GLU A 154 5.27 11.98 -16.15
CA GLU A 154 4.23 13.02 -16.09
C GLU A 154 3.20 12.78 -14.97
N ASP A 155 2.90 11.52 -14.62
CA ASP A 155 1.92 11.19 -13.60
C ASP A 155 2.53 11.23 -12.18
N VAL A 156 3.84 10.98 -12.05
CA VAL A 156 4.54 11.10 -10.76
C VAL A 156 4.80 12.57 -10.41
N GLU A 157 5.10 13.40 -11.41
CA GLU A 157 5.29 14.85 -11.23
C GLU A 157 4.04 15.56 -10.70
N LYS A 158 2.84 15.06 -11.04
CA LYS A 158 1.57 15.61 -10.51
C LYS A 158 1.38 15.33 -9.02
N ILE A 159 2.04 14.30 -8.48
CA ILE A 159 1.79 13.79 -7.12
C ILE A 159 2.81 14.35 -6.13
N GLY A 160 3.95 14.89 -6.59
CA GLY A 160 5.03 15.24 -5.70
C GLY A 160 6.20 15.97 -6.34
N ASP A 161 7.09 16.49 -5.49
CA ASP A 161 8.34 17.11 -5.93
C ASP A 161 9.47 16.05 -5.99
N VAL A 162 10.44 16.25 -6.89
CA VAL A 162 11.64 15.39 -6.95
C VAL A 162 12.39 15.50 -5.62
N SER A 163 12.70 14.35 -5.03
CA SER A 163 13.49 14.25 -3.80
C SER A 163 14.98 14.12 -4.11
N ALA A 164 15.82 14.30 -3.08
CA ALA A 164 17.27 14.09 -3.20
C ALA A 164 17.68 12.60 -3.19
N PHE A 165 16.72 11.67 -3.10
CA PHE A 165 16.98 10.25 -2.93
C PHE A 165 16.76 9.45 -4.23
N ALA A 166 17.57 8.41 -4.42
CA ALA A 166 17.40 7.44 -5.49
C ALA A 166 16.64 6.20 -4.98
N CYS A 167 15.89 5.58 -5.87
CA CYS A 167 15.16 4.35 -5.62
C CYS A 167 16.15 3.19 -5.40
N PRO A 168 16.15 2.54 -4.22
CA PRO A 168 17.12 1.48 -3.92
C PRO A 168 16.99 0.24 -4.82
N ASP A 169 15.82 0.02 -5.43
CA ASP A 169 15.55 -1.15 -6.27
C ASP A 169 15.86 -0.92 -7.76
N CYS A 170 15.97 0.32 -8.24
CA CYS A 170 16.23 0.59 -9.67
C CYS A 170 17.20 1.73 -9.99
N GLY A 171 17.63 2.50 -8.99
CA GLY A 171 18.52 3.64 -9.16
C GLY A 171 17.88 4.90 -9.76
N GLY A 172 16.59 4.87 -10.11
CA GLY A 172 15.87 6.04 -10.63
C GLY A 172 15.55 7.08 -9.54
N ASN A 173 15.15 8.29 -9.93
CA ASN A 173 14.75 9.34 -9.00
C ASN A 173 13.52 8.91 -8.16
N LEU A 174 13.44 9.43 -6.93
CA LEU A 174 12.26 9.35 -6.09
C LEU A 174 11.58 10.72 -6.00
N TRP A 175 10.25 10.71 -5.99
CA TRP A 175 9.42 11.89 -5.76
C TRP A 175 8.75 11.79 -4.41
N THR A 176 8.70 12.90 -3.66
CA THR A 176 7.99 13.00 -2.39
C THR A 176 6.52 13.30 -2.64
N VAL A 177 5.67 12.32 -2.32
CA VAL A 177 4.21 12.39 -2.47
C VAL A 177 3.64 13.44 -1.51
N LYS A 178 2.84 14.36 -2.03
CA LYS A 178 2.11 15.39 -1.26
C LYS A 178 0.72 14.86 -0.87
N GLY A 179 0.20 15.31 0.28
CA GLY A 179 -1.19 15.03 0.70
C GLY A 179 -1.40 13.75 1.52
N ASP A 180 -0.37 12.91 1.66
CA ASP A 180 -0.41 11.75 2.55
C ASP A 180 -0.19 12.14 4.03
N VAL A 181 -0.74 11.32 4.94
CA VAL A 181 -0.56 11.49 6.40
C VAL A 181 0.90 11.28 6.83
N VAL A 182 1.65 10.54 6.01
CA VAL A 182 3.06 10.22 6.24
C VAL A 182 3.88 10.58 5.01
N LYS A 183 5.13 11.00 5.20
CA LYS A 183 6.04 11.24 4.08
C LYS A 183 6.29 9.94 3.31
N ARG A 184 6.00 9.98 2.02
CA ARG A 184 6.11 8.84 1.11
C ARG A 184 6.90 9.21 -0.13
N TYR A 185 7.60 8.22 -0.66
CA TYR A 185 8.44 8.34 -1.84
C TYR A 185 7.97 7.38 -2.91
N ARG A 186 7.93 7.83 -4.16
CA ARG A 186 7.56 7.00 -5.32
C ARG A 186 8.59 7.15 -6.45
N CYS A 187 8.92 6.05 -7.11
CA CYS A 187 9.77 6.03 -8.29
C CYS A 187 8.94 6.03 -9.58
N HIS A 188 9.52 6.52 -10.68
CA HIS A 188 8.94 6.54 -12.03
C HIS A 188 8.62 5.16 -12.61
N ILE A 189 9.10 4.07 -12.01
CA ILE A 189 8.74 2.70 -12.41
C ILE A 189 7.69 2.06 -11.50
N GLY A 190 7.24 2.74 -10.44
CA GLY A 190 6.13 2.29 -9.59
C GLY A 190 6.51 1.80 -8.18
N HIS A 191 7.80 1.67 -7.84
CA HIS A 191 8.21 1.40 -6.45
C HIS A 191 7.76 2.53 -5.52
N ALA A 192 7.27 2.16 -4.33
CA ALA A 192 6.84 3.12 -3.33
C ALA A 192 7.33 2.72 -1.94
N TYR A 193 7.73 3.72 -1.15
CA TYR A 193 8.30 3.55 0.19
C TYR A 193 7.74 4.62 1.13
N THR A 194 7.38 4.23 2.35
CA THR A 194 7.35 5.22 3.45
C THR A 194 8.78 5.67 3.78
N GLU A 195 8.92 6.78 4.50
CA GLU A 195 10.23 7.27 4.95
C GLU A 195 11.02 6.22 5.74
N LYS A 196 10.37 5.49 6.66
CA LYS A 196 11.00 4.41 7.43
C LYS A 196 11.46 3.27 6.53
N ASP A 197 10.64 2.91 5.56
CA ASP A 197 10.94 1.80 4.65
C ASP A 197 12.08 2.14 3.70
N LEU A 198 12.16 3.40 3.27
CA LEU A 198 13.25 3.87 2.45
C LEU A 198 14.59 3.77 3.19
N VAL A 199 14.64 4.15 4.46
CA VAL A 199 15.85 4.03 5.30
C VAL A 199 16.28 2.58 5.43
N ILE A 200 15.34 1.67 5.75
CA ILE A 200 15.63 0.23 5.85
C ILE A 200 16.16 -0.30 4.52
N LYS A 201 15.50 0.04 3.41
CA LYS A 201 15.89 -0.45 2.08
C LYS A 201 17.25 0.10 1.64
N GLN A 202 17.57 1.35 1.95
CA GLN A 202 18.89 1.91 1.69
C GLN A 202 19.98 1.17 2.49
N ALA A 203 19.73 0.85 3.76
CA ALA A 203 20.68 0.10 4.59
C ALA A 203 20.90 -1.33 4.07
N GLU A 204 19.84 -2.01 3.65
CA GLU A 204 19.92 -3.32 2.98
C GLU A 204 20.74 -3.25 1.68
N THR A 205 20.45 -2.27 0.82
CA THR A 205 21.17 -2.09 -0.45
C THR A 205 22.66 -1.77 -0.22
N ALA A 206 22.98 -0.94 0.77
CA ALA A 206 24.37 -0.65 1.13
C ALA A 206 25.11 -1.92 1.60
N SER A 207 24.48 -2.70 2.48
CA SER A 207 25.04 -3.96 2.98
C SER A 207 25.26 -4.99 1.87
N ASN A 208 24.28 -5.17 0.98
CA ASN A 208 24.39 -6.06 -0.17
C ASN A 208 25.51 -5.62 -1.14
N THR A 209 25.65 -4.32 -1.36
CA THR A 209 26.71 -3.77 -2.22
C THR A 209 28.10 -4.06 -1.66
N LEU A 210 28.29 -3.93 -0.34
CA LEU A 210 29.55 -4.29 0.33
C LEU A 210 29.89 -5.77 0.16
N TRP A 211 28.90 -6.65 0.31
CA TRP A 211 29.09 -8.09 0.09
C TRP A 211 29.48 -8.43 -1.35
N VAL A 212 28.83 -7.79 -2.33
CA VAL A 212 29.19 -7.96 -3.75
C VAL A 212 30.63 -7.51 -4.00
N ALA A 213 31.01 -6.34 -3.48
CA ALA A 213 32.38 -5.83 -3.62
C ALA A 213 33.41 -6.76 -2.98
N LEU A 214 33.17 -7.23 -1.76
CA LEU A 214 34.06 -8.17 -1.06
C LEU A 214 34.26 -9.46 -1.88
N ARG A 215 33.16 -10.06 -2.34
CA ARG A 215 33.21 -11.26 -3.18
C ARG A 215 34.03 -11.02 -4.45
N MET A 216 33.83 -9.90 -5.13
CA MET A 216 34.60 -9.56 -6.34
C MET A 216 36.09 -9.42 -6.04
N MET A 217 36.46 -8.84 -4.89
CA MET A 217 37.86 -8.74 -4.46
C MET A 217 38.48 -10.11 -4.16
N GLU A 218 37.73 -11.02 -3.52
CA GLU A 218 38.17 -12.39 -3.26
C GLU A 218 38.36 -13.20 -4.54
N GLU A 219 37.41 -13.11 -5.48
CA GLU A 219 37.49 -13.72 -6.80
C GLU A 219 38.72 -13.21 -7.57
N THR A 220 38.95 -11.89 -7.56
CA THR A 220 40.12 -11.26 -8.19
C THR A 220 41.43 -11.76 -7.57
N LYS A 221 41.51 -11.81 -6.24
CA LYS A 221 42.67 -12.36 -5.51
C LYS A 221 42.94 -13.81 -5.90
N HIS A 222 41.90 -14.63 -6.07
CA HIS A 222 42.03 -16.03 -6.44
C HIS A 222 42.51 -16.20 -7.89
N LEU A 223 42.00 -15.41 -8.83
CA LEU A 223 42.46 -15.38 -10.23
C LEU A 223 43.94 -15.00 -10.34
N LEU A 224 44.34 -13.93 -9.64
CA LEU A 224 45.75 -13.49 -9.63
C LEU A 224 46.72 -14.56 -9.09
N LYS A 225 46.25 -15.44 -8.20
CA LYS A 225 47.05 -16.58 -7.71
C LYS A 225 47.16 -17.72 -8.71
N LYS A 226 46.18 -17.93 -9.59
CA LYS A 226 46.18 -18.97 -10.63
C LYS A 226 46.96 -18.58 -11.89
N CYS A 227 47.15 -17.28 -12.13
CA CYS A 227 47.94 -16.78 -13.26
C CYS A 227 49.47 -16.76 -13.02
N LYS A 228 49.94 -17.36 -11.92
CA LYS A 228 51.36 -17.64 -11.66
C LYS A 228 51.62 -19.13 -11.84
#